data_AF-A0A5E4B715-F1
#
_entry.id   AF-A0A5E4B715-F1
#
_cell.length_a   1.000
_cell.length_b   1.000
_cell.length_c   1.000
_cell.angle_alpha   90.00
_cell.angle_beta   90.00
_cell.angle_gamma   90.00
#
_symmetry.space_group_name_H-M   'P 1'
#
loop_
_entity.id
_entity.type
_entity.pdbx_description
1 polymer ?
#
loop_
_entity_poly.entity_id
_entity_poly.type
_entity_poly.pdbx_seq_one_letter_code
_entity_poly.pdbx_strand_id
1 'polypeptide(L)'
;MADVFIIVQPGFSFLNRYLGLRGPCQESFYNLGRGLHQLGLVHLAIHYYQKALELPPFVVEGIEVDQLDLRRDIAYNLSLIYQSSGNIGMAQKLLYTYCSI
;
A
#
# COMPACT_ATOMS: atom_id res chain seq x y z
N MET A 1 23.84 12.55 -0.66
CA MET A 1 23.06 12.26 -1.88
C MET A 1 23.32 10.84 -2.40
N ALA A 2 24.55 10.30 -2.28
CA ALA A 2 24.87 8.90 -2.58
C ALA A 2 24.28 7.88 -1.57
N ASP A 3 24.15 8.27 -0.29
CA ASP A 3 23.71 7.36 0.79
C ASP A 3 22.24 6.93 0.69
N VAL A 4 21.38 7.80 0.13
CA VAL A 4 19.97 7.46 -0.11
C VAL A 4 19.88 6.39 -1.20
N PHE A 5 20.66 6.52 -2.28
CA PHE A 5 20.61 5.58 -3.41
C PHE A 5 21.05 4.16 -3.01
N ILE A 6 22.00 4.04 -2.07
CA ILE A 6 22.49 2.77 -1.53
C ILE A 6 21.41 2.02 -0.73
N ILE A 7 20.47 2.73 -0.09
CA ILE A 7 19.38 2.12 0.69
C ILE A 7 18.17 1.78 -0.22
N VAL A 8 17.94 2.60 -1.24
CA VAL A 8 16.78 2.48 -2.14
C VAL A 8 16.86 1.22 -3.01
N GLN A 9 18.04 0.89 -3.55
CA GLN A 9 18.18 -0.24 -4.46
C GLN A 9 17.94 -1.61 -3.77
N PRO A 10 18.55 -1.92 -2.60
CA PRO A 10 18.29 -3.17 -1.88
C PRO A 10 16.85 -3.26 -1.36
N GLY A 11 16.25 -2.13 -0.95
CA GLY A 11 14.85 -2.09 -0.52
C GLY A 11 13.89 -2.50 -1.64
N PHE A 12 14.13 -2.02 -2.87
CA PHE A 12 13.36 -2.42 -4.04
C PHE A 12 13.60 -3.89 -4.43
N SER A 13 14.85 -4.38 -4.37
CA SER A 13 15.16 -5.80 -4.59
C SER A 13 14.49 -6.71 -3.56
N PHE A 14 14.44 -6.29 -2.29
CA PHE A 14 13.76 -7.02 -1.23
C PHE A 14 12.25 -7.09 -1.46
N LEU A 15 11.60 -5.98 -1.81
CA LEU A 15 10.15 -5.96 -2.08
C LEU A 15 9.76 -6.82 -3.28
N ASN A 16 10.55 -6.80 -4.36
CA ASN A 16 10.30 -7.66 -5.52
C ASN A 16 10.51 -9.14 -5.18
N ARG A 17 11.56 -9.46 -4.41
CA ARG A 17 11.82 -10.83 -3.97
C ARG A 17 10.73 -11.31 -3.00
N TYR A 18 10.25 -10.42 -2.12
CA TYR A 18 9.13 -10.70 -1.22
C TYR A 18 7.86 -11.03 -1.99
N LEU A 19 7.50 -10.23 -2.99
CA LEU A 19 6.35 -10.51 -3.87
C LEU A 19 6.51 -11.86 -4.59
N GLY A 20 7.72 -12.17 -5.09
CA GLY A 20 8.00 -13.45 -5.74
C GLY A 20 7.89 -14.66 -4.81
N LEU A 21 8.26 -14.53 -3.54
CA LEU A 21 8.21 -15.61 -2.56
C LEU A 21 6.81 -15.81 -1.96
N ARG A 22 6.12 -14.72 -1.64
CA ARG A 22 4.81 -14.77 -0.97
C ARG A 22 3.63 -14.85 -1.93
N GLY A 23 3.83 -14.40 -3.16
CA GLY A 23 2.79 -14.31 -4.16
C GLY A 23 1.90 -13.07 -4.02
N PRO A 24 1.03 -12.83 -5.02
CA PRO A 24 0.11 -11.70 -5.03
C PRO A 24 -1.00 -11.90 -3.99
N CYS A 25 -0.99 -11.07 -2.95
CA CYS A 25 -2.05 -10.97 -1.95
C CYS A 25 -2.20 -9.51 -1.49
N GLN A 26 -3.25 -9.20 -0.73
CA GLN A 26 -3.52 -7.85 -0.22
C GLN A 26 -2.29 -7.25 0.50
N GLU A 27 -1.68 -8.01 1.41
CA GLU A 27 -0.51 -7.56 2.17
C GLU A 27 0.73 -7.37 1.28
N SER A 28 0.99 -8.29 0.35
CA SER A 28 2.14 -8.18 -0.57
C SER A 28 2.06 -6.91 -1.41
N PHE A 29 0.89 -6.58 -1.96
CA PHE A 29 0.71 -5.37 -2.74
C PHE A 29 0.67 -4.10 -1.88
N TYR A 30 0.07 -4.16 -0.67
CA TYR A 30 0.13 -3.04 0.27
C TYR A 30 1.57 -2.68 0.64
N ASN A 31 2.40 -3.66 1.01
CA ASN A 31 3.78 -3.44 1.41
C ASN A 31 4.64 -2.89 0.25
N LEU A 32 4.40 -3.37 -0.97
CA LEU A 32 5.07 -2.85 -2.17
C LEU A 32 4.65 -1.39 -2.43
N GLY A 33 3.34 -1.09 -2.35
CA GLY A 33 2.82 0.27 -2.46
C GLY A 33 3.41 1.20 -1.39
N ARG A 34 3.52 0.74 -0.15
CA ARG A 34 4.10 1.48 0.98
C ARG A 34 5.58 1.78 0.79
N GLY A 35 6.36 0.79 0.36
CA GLY A 35 7.77 1.01 0.02
C GLY A 35 7.93 2.03 -1.10
N LEU A 36 7.18 1.90 -2.19
CA LEU A 36 7.21 2.84 -3.31
C LEU A 36 6.78 4.26 -2.91
N HIS A 37 5.78 4.38 -2.02
CA HIS A 37 5.34 5.67 -1.48
C HIS A 37 6.47 6.34 -0.69
N GLN A 38 7.14 5.62 0.21
CA GLN A 38 8.29 6.13 0.97
C GLN A 38 9.47 6.55 0.09
N LEU A 39 9.62 5.90 -1.07
CA LEU A 39 10.63 6.23 -2.08
C LEU A 39 10.23 7.42 -2.98
N GLY A 40 9.04 8.00 -2.80
CA GLY A 40 8.52 9.07 -3.64
C GLY A 40 8.03 8.61 -5.02
N LEU A 41 8.00 7.31 -5.28
CA LEU A 41 7.51 6.71 -6.53
C LEU A 41 5.97 6.61 -6.52
N VAL A 42 5.32 7.76 -6.33
CA VAL A 42 3.88 7.86 -5.99
C VAL A 42 2.95 7.24 -7.03
N HIS A 43 3.25 7.35 -8.33
CA HIS A 43 2.42 6.72 -9.37
C HIS A 43 2.41 5.19 -9.27
N LEU A 44 3.57 4.59 -9.00
CA LEU A 44 3.66 3.15 -8.78
C LEU A 44 3.04 2.74 -7.45
N ALA A 45 3.17 3.59 -6.41
CA ALA A 45 2.51 3.36 -5.14
C ALA A 45 0.98 3.29 -5.29
N ILE A 46 0.38 4.24 -6.03
CA ILE A 46 -1.06 4.24 -6.33
C ILE A 46 -1.47 2.92 -7.00
N HIS A 47 -0.73 2.50 -8.04
CA HIS A 47 -1.02 1.26 -8.77
C HIS A 47 -1.07 0.04 -7.85
N TYR A 48 -0.08 -0.12 -6.98
CA TYR A 48 -0.04 -1.28 -6.07
C TYR A 48 -1.04 -1.18 -4.91
N TYR A 49 -1.33 0.02 -4.40
CA TYR A 49 -2.41 0.18 -3.44
C TYR A 49 -3.78 -0.15 -4.04
N GLN A 50 -4.04 0.25 -5.28
CA GLN A 50 -5.30 -0.11 -5.96
C GLN A 50 -5.42 -1.63 -6.13
N LYS A 51 -4.35 -2.30 -6.59
CA LYS A 51 -4.31 -3.78 -6.62
C LYS A 51 -4.54 -4.43 -5.26
N ALA A 52 -4.02 -3.84 -4.19
CA ALA A 52 -4.25 -4.35 -2.84
C ALA A 52 -5.73 -4.24 -2.42
N LEU A 53 -6.42 -3.14 -2.77
CA LEU A 53 -7.85 -2.95 -2.49
C LEU A 53 -8.75 -3.92 -3.26
N GLU A 54 -8.31 -4.41 -4.42
CA GLU A 54 -9.04 -5.40 -5.22
C GLU A 54 -8.98 -6.81 -4.64
N LEU A 55 -8.06 -7.06 -3.70
CA LEU A 55 -7.86 -8.38 -3.11
C LEU A 55 -8.54 -8.50 -1.73
N PRO A 56 -9.06 -9.70 -1.41
CA PRO A 56 -9.63 -9.95 -0.10
C PRO A 56 -8.55 -9.91 0.99
N PRO A 57 -8.92 -9.57 2.24
CA PRO A 57 -8.06 -9.76 3.40
C PRO A 57 -7.56 -11.19 3.51
N PHE A 58 -6.37 -11.35 4.09
CA PHE A 58 -5.87 -12.68 4.39
C PHE A 58 -6.68 -13.28 5.54
N VAL A 59 -7.07 -14.55 5.41
CA VAL A 59 -7.83 -15.27 6.44
C VAL A 59 -6.90 -16.28 7.08
N VAL A 60 -6.68 -16.14 8.38
CA VAL A 60 -5.91 -17.08 9.19
C VAL A 60 -6.83 -17.65 10.26
N GLU A 61 -6.83 -18.97 10.40
CA GLU A 61 -7.62 -19.64 11.43
C GLU A 61 -7.23 -19.14 12.83
N GLY A 62 -8.21 -18.73 13.62
CA GLY A 62 -8.00 -18.18 14.96
C GLY A 62 -7.64 -16.70 15.02
N ILE A 63 -7.55 -15.99 13.89
CA ILE A 63 -7.36 -14.53 13.85
C ILE A 63 -8.60 -13.88 13.24
N GLU A 64 -9.12 -12.84 13.88
CA GLU A 64 -10.24 -12.07 13.33
C GLU A 64 -9.84 -11.37 12.03
N VAL A 65 -10.69 -11.48 11.02
CA VAL A 65 -10.43 -10.91 9.68
C VAL A 65 -10.20 -9.40 9.74
N ASP A 66 -10.88 -8.67 10.63
CA ASP A 66 -10.72 -7.21 10.79
C ASP A 66 -9.29 -6.83 11.22
N GLN A 67 -8.57 -7.73 11.90
CA GLN A 67 -7.18 -7.50 12.30
C GLN A 67 -6.19 -7.67 11.14
N LEU A 68 -6.60 -8.35 10.07
CA LEU A 68 -5.78 -8.62 8.87
C LEU A 68 -6.26 -7.84 7.65
N ASP A 69 -7.37 -7.11 7.76
CA ASP A 69 -7.93 -6.31 6.69
C ASP A 69 -7.21 -4.97 6.56
N LEU A 70 -6.40 -4.86 5.52
CA LEU A 70 -5.58 -3.68 5.26
C LEU A 70 -6.33 -2.60 4.47
N ARG A 71 -7.62 -2.77 4.14
CA ARG A 71 -8.36 -1.80 3.32
C ARG A 71 -8.35 -0.40 3.93
N ARG A 72 -8.44 -0.29 5.26
CA ARG A 72 -8.35 0.97 6.00
C ARG A 72 -6.98 1.62 5.82
N ASP A 73 -5.91 0.89 6.04
CA ASP A 73 -4.53 1.38 5.89
C ASP A 73 -4.20 1.77 4.45
N ILE A 74 -4.65 0.96 3.48
CA ILE A 74 -4.47 1.22 2.06
C ILE A 74 -5.20 2.52 1.66
N ALA A 75 -6.46 2.66 2.05
CA ALA A 75 -7.28 3.83 1.73
C ALA A 75 -6.72 5.11 2.37
N TYR A 76 -6.27 5.03 3.62
CA TYR A 76 -5.60 6.13 4.29
C TYR A 76 -4.34 6.57 3.53
N ASN A 77 -3.44 5.64 3.19
CA ASN A 77 -2.21 5.96 2.46
C ASN A 77 -2.47 6.52 1.06
N LEU A 78 -3.46 6.00 0.32
CA LEU A 78 -3.89 6.58 -0.94
C LEU A 78 -4.44 8.01 -0.76
N SER A 79 -5.21 8.25 0.31
CA SER A 79 -5.75 9.58 0.60
C SER A 79 -4.64 10.61 0.80
N LEU A 80 -3.52 10.24 1.44
CA LEU A 80 -2.37 11.12 1.61
C LEU A 80 -1.73 11.49 0.26
N ILE A 81 -1.60 10.53 -0.65
CA ILE A 81 -1.09 10.79 -2.01
C ILE A 81 -2.04 11.75 -2.75
N TYR A 82 -3.35 11.49 -2.73
CA TYR A 82 -4.32 12.36 -3.39
C TYR A 82 -4.39 13.76 -2.76
N GLN A 83 -4.27 13.87 -1.43
CA GLN A 83 -4.21 15.15 -0.75
C GLN A 83 -2.96 15.94 -1.16
N SER A 84 -1.78 15.30 -1.21
CA SER A 84 -0.52 15.94 -1.61
C SER A 84 -0.52 16.44 -3.06
N SER A 85 -1.31 15.80 -3.93
CA SER A 85 -1.50 16.20 -5.34
C SER A 85 -2.64 17.19 -5.55
N GLY A 86 -3.30 17.65 -4.48
CA GLY A 86 -4.44 18.57 -4.54
C GLY A 86 -5.77 17.93 -4.94
N ASN A 87 -5.82 16.61 -5.14
CA ASN A 87 -7.05 15.88 -5.43
C ASN A 87 -7.82 15.55 -4.15
N ILE A 88 -8.31 16.60 -3.49
CA ILE A 88 -9.01 16.49 -2.21
C ILE A 88 -10.28 15.65 -2.32
N GLY A 89 -10.99 15.70 -3.45
CA GLY A 89 -12.21 14.92 -3.68
C GLY A 89 -11.97 13.41 -3.63
N MET A 90 -10.91 12.91 -4.28
CA MET A 90 -10.55 11.49 -4.20
C MET A 90 -10.06 11.09 -2.82
N ALA A 91 -9.29 11.95 -2.15
CA ALA A 91 -8.85 11.69 -0.78
C ALA A 91 -10.05 11.51 0.16
N GLN A 92 -11.02 12.43 0.12
CA GLN A 92 -12.24 12.33 0.91
C GLN A 92 -13.06 11.09 0.57
N LYS A 93 -13.25 10.81 -0.73
CA LYS A 93 -14.00 9.62 -1.17
C LYS A 93 -13.42 8.35 -0.56
N LEU A 94 -12.10 8.19 -0.56
CA LEU A 94 -11.44 7.02 0.03
C LEU A 94 -11.68 6.92 1.54
N LEU A 95 -11.50 8.02 2.27
CA LEU A 95 -11.71 8.05 3.72
C LEU A 95 -13.17 7.72 4.09
N TYR A 96 -14.15 8.26 3.36
CA TYR A 96 -15.56 7.93 3.59
C TYR A 96 -15.93 6.50 3.20
N THR A 97 -15.25 5.92 2.22
CA THR A 97 -15.58 4.55 1.76
C THR A 97 -15.03 3.49 2.71
N TYR A 98 -13.82 3.71 3.25
CA TYR A 98 -13.07 2.66 3.94
C TYR A 98 -12.73 2.98 5.40
N CYS A 99 -12.71 4.26 5.79
CA CYS A 99 -12.22 4.69 7.11
C CYS A 99 -13.33 5.22 8.04
N SER A 100 -14.61 5.15 7.65
CA SER A 100 -15.73 5.42 8.55
C SER A 100 -16.17 4.16 9.31
N ILE A 101 -16.66 4.34 10.53
CA ILE A 101 -17.18 3.29 11.44
C ILE A 101 -18.68 3.14 11.23
#